data_AF-A0A976CGA5-F1
#
_entry.id   AF-A0A976CGA5-F1
#
_cell.length_a   1.000
_cell.length_b   1.000
_cell.length_c   1.000
_cell.angle_alpha   90.00
_cell.angle_beta   90.00
_cell.angle_gamma   90.00
#
_symmetry.space_group_name_H-M   'P 1'
#
loop_
_entity.id
_entity.type
_entity.pdbx_description
1 polymer ?
#
loop_
_entity_poly.entity_id
_entity_poly.type
_entity_poly.pdbx_seq_one_letter_code
_entity_poly.pdbx_strand_id
1 'polypeptide(L)'
;MQLVILVVASEILSMPLYDYLCPTNNQQLEVSHSMNLEVSTWGQLCELAKCEPGDTPADTPVRRMLSAPRLMKPTSDTDYKNQGFSKYVKRDEGVYENVTAKDGESRIVNREGKPI
;
A
#
# COMPACT_ATOMS: atom_id res chain seq x y z
N MET A 1 -4.17 25.65 -22.69
CA MET A 1 -5.22 25.10 -21.80
C MET A 1 -5.05 23.60 -21.57
N GLN A 2 -5.00 22.77 -22.63
CA GLN A 2 -4.78 21.31 -22.53
C GLN A 2 -3.52 20.92 -21.72
N LEU A 3 -2.39 21.59 -21.97
CA LEU A 3 -1.11 21.28 -21.32
C LEU A 3 -1.13 21.55 -19.81
N VAL A 4 -1.82 22.62 -19.37
CA VAL A 4 -1.94 22.99 -17.95
C VAL A 4 -2.82 21.98 -17.21
N ILE A 5 -3.91 21.53 -17.83
CA ILE A 5 -4.81 20.51 -17.26
C ILE A 5 -4.08 19.17 -17.09
N LEU A 6 -3.23 18.79 -18.06
CA LEU A 6 -2.47 17.54 -18.00
C LEU A 6 -1.38 17.53 -16.92
N VAL A 7 -0.69 18.66 -16.73
CA VAL A 7 0.31 18.83 -15.66
C VAL A 7 -0.35 18.76 -14.28
N VAL A 8 -1.46 19.46 -14.08
CA VAL A 8 -2.22 19.43 -12.81
C VAL A 8 -2.76 18.03 -12.51
N ALA A 9 -3.26 17.30 -13.51
CA ALA A 9 -3.74 15.93 -13.34
C ALA A 9 -2.59 14.94 -12.99
N SER A 10 -1.41 15.10 -13.58
CA SER A 10 -0.23 14.29 -13.28
C SER A 10 0.31 14.56 -11.87
N GLU A 11 0.28 15.81 -11.42
CA GLU A 11 0.64 16.17 -10.05
C GLU A 11 -0.36 15.58 -9.04
N ILE A 12 -1.66 15.65 -9.31
CA ILE A 12 -2.71 15.06 -8.45
C ILE A 12 -2.58 13.54 -8.38
N LEU A 13 -2.32 12.85 -9.50
CA LEU A 13 -2.18 11.39 -9.54
C LEU A 13 -0.87 10.88 -8.91
N SER A 14 0.09 11.77 -8.62
CA SER A 14 1.40 11.42 -8.06
C SER A 14 1.65 12.02 -6.67
N MET A 15 0.67 12.71 -6.06
CA MET A 15 0.84 13.28 -4.72
C MET A 15 0.83 12.17 -3.66
N PRO A 16 1.94 11.97 -2.92
CA PRO A 16 2.00 10.97 -1.88
C PRO A 16 1.04 11.30 -0.73
N LEU A 17 0.57 10.25 -0.06
CA LEU A 17 -0.15 10.34 1.19
C LEU A 17 0.83 10.28 2.36
N TYR A 18 0.61 11.14 3.35
CA TYR A 18 1.39 11.18 4.56
C TYR A 18 0.46 11.18 5.77
N ASP A 19 0.80 10.32 6.72
CA ASP A 19 0.21 10.33 8.05
C ASP A 19 0.94 11.33 8.95
N TYR A 20 0.17 12.06 9.75
CA TYR A 20 0.67 12.95 10.78
C TYR A 20 -0.02 12.70 12.10
N LEU A 21 0.73 12.78 13.20
CA LEU A 21 0.19 12.72 14.57
C LEU A 21 0.36 14.08 15.27
N CYS A 22 -0.69 14.55 15.92
CA CYS A 22 -0.61 15.59 16.93
C CYS A 22 -0.46 14.95 18.33
N PRO A 23 0.70 15.09 19.02
CA PRO A 23 0.91 14.47 20.32
C PRO A 23 -0.01 15.02 21.43
N THR A 24 -0.50 16.26 21.29
CA THR A 24 -1.32 16.94 22.30
C THR A 24 -2.73 16.37 22.38
N ASN A 25 -3.37 16.12 21.23
CA ASN A 25 -4.73 15.59 21.16
C ASN A 25 -4.78 14.09 20.79
N ASN A 26 -3.61 13.49 20.50
CA ASN A 26 -3.42 12.10 20.09
C ASN A 26 -4.23 11.72 18.82
N GLN A 27 -4.53 12.69 17.96
CA GLN A 27 -5.21 12.46 16.68
C GLN A 27 -4.20 12.28 15.55
N GLN A 28 -4.53 11.36 14.64
CA GLN A 28 -3.79 11.11 13.41
C GLN A 28 -4.64 11.52 12.20
N LEU A 29 -4.03 12.24 11.27
CA LEU A 29 -4.66 12.66 10.01
C LEU A 29 -3.78 12.21 8.83
N GLU A 30 -4.42 11.66 7.79
CA GLU A 30 -3.79 11.36 6.51
C GLU A 30 -4.05 12.53 5.55
N VAL A 31 -2.99 13.07 4.94
CA VAL A 31 -3.07 14.19 4.00
C VAL A 31 -2.25 13.90 2.75
N SER A 32 -2.73 14.40 1.61
CA SER A 32 -1.99 14.33 0.34
C SER A 32 -1.31 15.66 0.09
N HIS A 33 0.03 15.68 0.00
CA HIS A 33 0.79 16.88 -0.34
C HIS A 33 2.15 16.57 -0.98
N SER A 34 2.77 17.56 -1.62
CA SER A 34 4.14 17.42 -2.17
C SER A 34 5.14 17.12 -1.06
N MET A 35 6.14 16.27 -1.34
CA MET A 35 7.20 15.94 -0.37
C MET A 35 7.98 17.17 0.11
N ASN A 36 8.06 18.22 -0.71
CA ASN A 36 8.74 19.48 -0.38
C ASN A 36 7.94 20.38 0.56
N LEU A 37 6.66 20.06 0.81
CA LEU A 37 5.86 20.80 1.79
C LEU A 37 6.20 20.30 3.21
N GLU A 38 6.62 21.24 4.04
CA GLU A 38 6.82 21.02 5.47
C GLU A 38 5.53 21.37 6.22
N VAL A 39 5.03 20.40 6.99
CA VAL A 39 3.87 20.55 7.88
C VAL A 39 4.38 20.31 9.28
N SER A 40 4.33 21.35 10.12
CA SER A 40 4.89 21.33 11.48
C SER A 40 3.86 21.65 12.55
N THR A 41 2.70 22.22 12.18
CA THR A 41 1.65 22.60 13.15
C THR A 41 0.30 21.97 12.84
N TRP A 42 -0.56 21.90 13.88
CA TRP A 42 -1.92 21.36 13.78
C TRP A 42 -2.79 22.15 12.81
N GLY A 43 -2.70 23.49 12.81
CA GLY A 43 -3.46 24.33 11.88
C GLY A 43 -3.12 24.06 10.42
N GLN A 44 -1.84 23.92 10.08
CA GLN A 44 -1.38 23.55 8.74
C GLN A 44 -1.92 22.17 8.32
N LEU A 45 -1.90 21.21 9.26
CA LEU A 45 -2.40 19.86 9.00
C LEU A 45 -3.92 19.86 8.78
N CYS A 46 -4.68 20.60 9.60
CA CYS A 46 -6.12 20.75 9.46
C CYS A 46 -6.53 21.42 8.15
N GLU A 47 -5.77 22.43 7.70
CA GLU A 47 -5.98 23.08 6.41
C GLU A 47 -5.84 22.08 5.25
N LEU A 48 -4.78 21.27 5.26
CA LEU A 48 -4.56 20.22 4.27
C LEU A 48 -5.64 19.12 4.34
N ALA A 49 -6.05 18.73 5.54
CA ALA A 49 -7.10 17.75 5.79
C ALA A 49 -8.52 18.30 5.53
N LYS A 50 -8.66 19.62 5.31
CA LYS A 50 -9.93 20.33 5.18
C LYS A 50 -10.88 20.06 6.36
N CYS A 51 -10.34 20.14 7.57
CA CYS A 51 -11.08 19.97 8.81
C CYS A 51 -10.88 21.16 9.76
N GLU A 52 -11.80 21.33 10.70
CA GLU A 52 -11.68 22.36 11.73
C GLU A 52 -10.67 21.94 12.82
N PRO A 53 -9.83 22.85 13.34
CA PRO A 53 -8.86 22.55 14.40
C PRO A 53 -9.47 22.13 15.75
N GLY A 54 -10.73 22.50 16.01
CA GLY A 54 -11.41 22.28 17.28
C GLY A 54 -10.72 23.02 18.44
N ASP A 55 -10.56 22.34 19.58
CA ASP A 55 -9.95 22.91 20.79
C ASP A 55 -8.42 22.87 20.80
N THR A 56 -7.78 22.23 19.81
CA THR A 56 -6.32 22.13 19.75
C THR A 56 -5.74 23.40 19.14
N PRO A 57 -4.84 24.13 19.83
CA PRO A 57 -4.23 25.35 19.30
C PRO A 57 -3.56 25.12 17.95
N ALA A 58 -3.71 26.06 17.01
CA ALA A 58 -3.23 25.91 15.63
C ALA A 58 -1.69 25.83 15.51
N ASP A 59 -0.95 26.37 16.49
CA ASP A 59 0.51 26.32 16.61
C ASP A 59 1.01 25.04 17.28
N THR A 60 0.11 24.17 17.75
CA THR A 60 0.46 22.89 18.36
C THR A 60 1.34 22.07 17.40
N PRO A 61 2.51 21.56 17.84
CA PRO A 61 3.40 20.81 16.98
C PRO A 61 2.80 19.46 16.55
N VAL A 62 3.01 19.09 15.29
CA VAL A 62 2.70 17.76 14.76
C VAL A 62 3.95 17.06 14.28
N ARG A 63 3.89 15.74 14.14
CA ARG A 63 4.98 14.93 13.56
C ARG A 63 4.48 14.10 12.39
N ARG A 64 5.24 14.08 11.29
CA ARG A 64 5.03 13.14 10.20
C ARG A 64 5.34 11.73 10.70
N MET A 65 4.42 10.80 10.48
CA MET A 65 4.59 9.41 10.84
C MET A 65 5.28 8.69 9.68
N LEU A 66 6.51 8.28 9.92
CA LEU A 66 7.27 7.46 8.98
C LEU A 66 7.41 6.06 9.59
N SER A 67 7.01 5.04 8.85
CA SER A 67 7.28 3.66 9.24
C SER A 67 8.72 3.29 8.86
N ALA A 68 9.32 2.40 9.65
CA ALA A 68 10.61 1.82 9.26
C ALA A 68 10.46 1.10 7.92
N PRO A 69 11.41 1.26 6.98
CA PRO A 69 11.36 0.57 5.70
C PRO A 69 11.28 -0.94 5.95
N ARG A 70 10.33 -1.61 5.29
CA ARG A 70 10.17 -3.06 5.37
C ARG A 70 10.76 -3.71 4.13
N LEU A 71 11.62 -4.70 4.31
CA LEU A 71 12.06 -5.56 3.22
C LEU A 71 10.93 -6.51 2.86
N MET A 72 10.32 -6.28 1.70
CA MET A 72 9.36 -7.20 1.12
C MET A 72 10.13 -8.24 0.30
N LYS A 73 10.34 -9.43 0.88
CA LYS A 73 10.87 -10.58 0.14
C LYS A 73 9.70 -11.34 -0.51
N PRO A 74 9.79 -11.75 -1.78
CA PRO A 74 8.75 -12.56 -2.38
C PRO A 74 8.63 -13.89 -1.64
N THR A 75 7.40 -14.33 -1.41
CA THR A 75 7.11 -15.66 -0.88
C THR A 75 7.49 -16.69 -1.94
N SER A 76 8.38 -17.64 -1.59
CA SER A 76 8.80 -18.68 -2.52
C SER A 76 7.75 -19.77 -2.68
N ASP A 77 7.86 -20.58 -3.74
CA ASP A 77 6.99 -21.76 -3.92
C ASP A 77 7.16 -22.75 -2.74
N THR A 78 8.37 -22.85 -2.19
CA THR A 78 8.63 -23.63 -0.97
C THR A 78 7.87 -23.09 0.23
N ASP A 79 7.81 -21.77 0.42
CA ASP A 79 7.06 -21.15 1.51
C ASP A 79 5.55 -21.43 1.39
N TYR A 80 5.00 -21.33 0.18
CA TYR A 80 3.61 -21.68 -0.10
C TYR A 80 3.31 -23.16 0.17
N LYS A 81 4.20 -24.06 -0.29
CA LYS A 81 4.10 -25.51 -0.06
C LYS A 81 4.10 -25.84 1.43
N ASN A 82 4.99 -25.22 2.20
CA ASN A 82 5.12 -25.45 3.64
C ASN A 82 3.90 -24.93 4.42
N GLN A 83 3.27 -23.85 3.94
CA GLN A 83 2.02 -23.31 4.51
C GLN A 83 0.78 -24.10 4.08
N GLY A 84 0.92 -25.11 3.21
CA GLY A 84 -0.18 -25.94 2.74
C GLY A 84 -1.00 -25.35 1.59
N PHE A 85 -0.50 -24.29 0.94
CA PHE A 85 -1.12 -23.74 -0.26
C PHE A 85 -0.69 -24.52 -1.51
N SER A 86 -1.62 -24.66 -2.44
CA SER A 86 -1.33 -25.06 -3.81
C SER A 86 -1.16 -23.81 -4.68
N LYS A 87 -0.04 -23.70 -5.38
CA LYS A 87 0.22 -22.67 -6.40
C LYS A 87 0.25 -23.32 -7.78
N TYR A 88 -0.65 -22.85 -8.63
CA TYR A 88 -0.77 -23.31 -10.02
C TYR A 88 -0.21 -22.26 -10.98
N VAL A 89 0.77 -22.67 -11.78
CA VAL A 89 1.32 -21.86 -12.86
C VAL A 89 0.71 -22.35 -14.17
N LYS A 90 -0.03 -21.49 -14.87
CA LYS A 90 -0.61 -21.82 -16.17
C LYS A 90 0.51 -22.17 -17.16
N ARG A 91 0.41 -23.34 -17.80
CA ARG A 91 1.33 -23.79 -18.85
C ARG A 91 0.68 -23.69 -20.22
N ASP A 92 -0.61 -23.98 -20.30
CA ASP A 92 -1.44 -23.83 -21.49
C ASP A 92 -2.91 -23.56 -21.09
N GLU A 93 -3.81 -23.36 -22.05
CA GLU A 93 -5.26 -23.33 -21.81
C GLU A 93 -5.73 -24.64 -21.18
N GLY A 94 -6.25 -24.54 -19.95
CA GLY A 94 -6.72 -25.69 -19.18
C GLY A 94 -5.61 -26.55 -18.56
N VAL A 95 -4.33 -26.25 -18.79
CA VAL A 95 -3.19 -27.02 -18.27
C VAL A 95 -2.37 -26.16 -17.32
N TYR A 96 -2.22 -26.64 -16.08
CA TYR A 96 -1.54 -25.94 -15.01
C TYR A 96 -0.51 -26.84 -14.34
N GLU A 97 0.61 -26.24 -13.93
CA GLU A 97 1.61 -26.92 -13.11
C GLU A 97 1.45 -26.54 -11.64
N ASN A 98 1.27 -27.56 -10.78
CA ASN A 98 1.38 -27.44 -9.34
C ASN A 98 2.86 -27.37 -8.92
N VAL A 99 3.40 -26.15 -8.86
CA VAL A 99 4.80 -25.90 -8.42
C VAL A 99 5.02 -26.17 -6.93
N THR A 100 3.94 -26.39 -6.19
CA THR A 100 3.93 -26.76 -4.77
C THR A 100 3.62 -28.23 -4.53
N ALA A 101 3.54 -29.07 -5.58
CA ALA A 101 3.16 -30.48 -5.46
C ALA A 101 4.01 -31.21 -4.41
N LYS A 102 3.34 -31.93 -3.50
CA LYS A 102 3.94 -32.85 -2.53
C LYS A 102 4.14 -34.23 -3.13
N ASP A 103 4.89 -35.07 -2.43
CA ASP A 103 5.12 -36.44 -2.88
C ASP A 103 3.78 -37.18 -2.99
N GLY A 104 3.54 -37.79 -4.15
CA GLY A 104 2.28 -38.46 -4.47
C GLY A 104 1.21 -37.57 -5.12
N GLU A 105 1.41 -36.26 -5.20
CA GLU A 105 0.52 -35.35 -5.94
C GLU A 105 0.96 -35.20 -7.40
N SER A 106 0.00 -34.99 -8.32
CA SER A 106 0.34 -34.67 -9.71
C SER A 106 0.91 -33.26 -9.81
N ARG A 107 1.99 -33.12 -10.59
CA ARG A 107 2.52 -31.82 -10.99
C ARG A 107 1.68 -31.16 -12.07
N ILE A 108 1.00 -31.91 -12.93
CA ILE A 108 0.18 -31.35 -14.02
C ILE A 108 -1.30 -31.60 -13.71
N VAL A 109 -2.08 -30.53 -13.73
CA VAL A 109 -3.49 -30.54 -13.34
C VAL A 109 -4.34 -29.70 -14.29
N ASN A 110 -5.64 -30.01 -14.31
CA ASN A 110 -6.64 -29.23 -15.03
C ASN A 110 -7.09 -27.99 -14.23
N ARG A 111 -8.06 -27.24 -14.78
CA ARG A 111 -8.61 -26.04 -14.13
C ARG A 111 -9.28 -26.33 -12.77
N GLU A 112 -9.75 -27.55 -12.54
CA GLU A 112 -10.31 -27.98 -11.23
C GLU A 112 -9.22 -28.49 -10.26
N GLY A 113 -7.95 -28.47 -10.66
CA GLY A 113 -6.85 -29.00 -9.84
C GLY A 113 -6.77 -30.52 -9.83
N LYS A 114 -7.45 -31.23 -10.75
CA LYS A 114 -7.38 -32.69 -10.88
C LYS A 114 -6.21 -33.08 -11.78
N PRO A 115 -5.54 -34.22 -11.52
CA PRO A 115 -4.50 -34.75 -12.40
C PRO A 115 -5.00 -34.91 -13.84
N ILE A 116 -4.14 -34.58 -14.81
CA ILE A 116 -4.30 -34.88 -16.24
C ILE A 116 -3.24 -35.92 -16.63
#